data_AF-A0A534PY04-F1
#
_entry.id   AF-A0A534PY04-F1
#
_cell.length_a   1.000
_cell.length_b   1.000
_cell.length_c   1.000
_cell.angle_alpha   90.00
_cell.angle_beta   90.00
_cell.angle_gamma   90.00
#
_symmetry.space_group_name_H-M   'P 1'
#
loop_
_entity.id
_entity.type
_entity.pdbx_description
1 polymer ?
#
loop_
_entity_poly.entity_id
_entity_poly.type
_entity_poly.pdbx_seq_one_letter_code
_entity_poly.pdbx_strand_id
1 'polypeptide(L)'
;MLRVVFSADFNQGTLNGNCGNIDRFKWARDKPGKAMFFVGWVHLQSEVQDPAINNQLGASTPNTIPMYDDGTNGDEVAGDNIWTVTFDIPRTPGKVLRIGYKYTWGTFGAQWSGSEEWPGNSRILEVVDDNADNIVWRRDVFGDEATNKDNSNLNLTGNGTITWTTDLHGCGTPESHENQYDNTAAAVAHNTCKCHPVPTPKAVGPINRACTTP
;
A
#
# COMPACT_ATOMS: atom_id res chain seq x y z
N MET A 1 -16.98 -11.21 2.63
CA MET A 1 -15.68 -10.62 2.98
C MET A 1 -15.02 -10.17 1.70
N LEU A 2 -14.20 -9.15 1.75
CA LEU A 2 -13.29 -8.74 0.69
C LEU A 2 -11.87 -8.90 1.20
N ARG A 3 -10.98 -9.44 0.36
CA ARG A 3 -9.57 -9.54 0.71
C ARG A 3 -8.85 -8.28 0.24
N VAL A 4 -8.28 -7.51 1.15
CA VAL A 4 -7.50 -6.32 0.81
C VAL A 4 -6.02 -6.65 0.98
N VAL A 5 -5.25 -6.48 -0.08
CA VAL A 5 -3.81 -6.76 -0.11
C VAL A 5 -3.07 -5.47 -0.32
N PHE A 6 -2.05 -5.23 0.50
CA PHE A 6 -1.10 -4.14 0.31
C PHE A 6 0.28 -4.74 0.09
N SER A 7 0.97 -4.29 -0.96
CA SER A 7 2.35 -4.65 -1.22
C SER A 7 3.19 -3.41 -1.46
N ALA A 8 4.37 -3.37 -0.87
CA ALA A 8 5.34 -2.30 -1.01
C ALA A 8 6.62 -2.82 -1.68
N ASP A 9 6.88 -2.39 -2.91
CA ASP A 9 8.14 -2.63 -3.59
C ASP A 9 9.22 -1.75 -2.95
N PHE A 10 10.20 -2.39 -2.33
CA PHE A 10 11.33 -1.74 -1.68
C PHE A 10 12.65 -1.88 -2.46
N ASN A 11 12.58 -2.36 -3.71
CA ASN A 11 13.76 -2.58 -4.55
C ASN A 11 14.49 -1.29 -4.92
N GLN A 12 15.76 -1.44 -5.27
CA GLN A 12 16.56 -0.32 -5.76
C GLN A 12 16.27 -0.13 -7.25
N GLY A 13 16.13 1.12 -7.69
CA GLY A 13 15.85 1.43 -9.09
C GLY A 13 14.37 1.31 -9.49
N THR A 14 13.47 1.21 -8.51
CA THR A 14 12.04 1.49 -8.70
C THR A 14 11.84 2.96 -9.11
N LEU A 15 10.76 3.21 -9.83
CA LEU A 15 10.40 4.56 -10.29
C LEU A 15 9.21 5.09 -9.50
N ASN A 16 9.09 6.41 -9.41
CA ASN A 16 7.91 7.07 -8.85
C ASN A 16 6.80 7.20 -9.89
N GLY A 17 5.65 7.72 -9.47
CA GLY A 17 4.54 8.06 -10.35
C GLY A 17 4.88 9.04 -11.50
N ASN A 18 6.05 9.67 -11.49
CA ASN A 18 6.55 10.51 -12.60
C ASN A 18 7.60 9.83 -13.46
N CYS A 19 7.83 8.52 -13.29
CA CYS A 19 8.90 7.77 -13.97
C CYS A 19 10.32 8.24 -13.64
N GLY A 20 10.48 8.96 -12.54
CA GLY A 20 11.78 9.33 -12.00
C GLY A 20 12.28 8.31 -11.00
N ASN A 21 13.60 8.24 -10.83
CA ASN A 21 14.21 7.39 -9.80
C ASN A 21 13.73 7.79 -8.39
N ILE A 22 13.51 6.79 -7.55
CA ILE A 22 13.24 6.97 -6.12
C ILE A 22 14.50 6.74 -5.30
N ASP A 23 14.72 7.62 -4.31
CA ASP A 23 15.57 7.32 -3.17
C ASP A 23 14.70 6.77 -2.03
N ARG A 24 14.68 5.43 -1.89
CA ARG A 24 13.88 4.73 -0.85
C ARG A 24 14.30 5.08 0.58
N PHE A 25 15.46 5.70 0.76
CA PHE A 25 15.98 6.15 2.06
C PHE A 25 16.00 7.66 2.22
N LYS A 26 15.29 8.40 1.37
CA LYS A 26 15.15 9.86 1.50
C LYS A 26 14.65 10.27 2.89
N TRP A 27 13.68 9.53 3.42
CA TRP A 27 13.03 9.82 4.71
C TRP A 27 13.24 8.73 5.77
N ALA A 28 13.45 7.49 5.36
CA ALA A 28 13.75 6.37 6.23
C ALA A 28 15.27 6.14 6.36
N ARG A 29 15.73 5.66 7.51
CA ARG A 29 17.14 5.29 7.71
C ARG A 29 17.30 3.79 7.80
N ASP A 30 18.17 3.20 6.99
CA ASP A 30 18.45 1.77 7.11
C ASP A 30 19.34 1.44 8.32
N LYS A 31 19.01 0.36 9.03
CA LYS A 31 19.73 -0.15 10.20
C LYS A 31 19.45 -1.64 10.40
N PRO A 32 20.34 -2.40 11.06
CA PRO A 32 20.10 -3.81 11.38
C PRO A 32 18.78 -4.03 12.12
N GLY A 33 18.05 -5.08 11.74
CA GLY A 33 16.78 -5.47 12.37
C GLY A 33 15.56 -4.69 11.92
N LYS A 34 15.70 -3.77 10.95
CA LYS A 34 14.55 -3.13 10.33
C LYS A 34 13.85 -4.05 9.32
N ALA A 35 12.54 -3.87 9.22
CA ALA A 35 11.67 -4.54 8.27
C ALA A 35 10.58 -3.58 7.80
N MET A 36 9.77 -4.03 6.83
CA MET A 36 8.62 -3.28 6.36
C MET A 36 7.40 -3.49 7.27
N PHE A 37 6.68 -2.41 7.52
CA PHE A 37 5.45 -2.41 8.28
C PHE A 37 4.37 -1.63 7.54
N PHE A 38 3.14 -2.08 7.70
CA PHE A 38 1.95 -1.36 7.31
C PHE A 38 1.41 -0.55 8.49
N VAL A 39 0.83 0.60 8.20
CA VAL A 39 0.04 1.36 9.16
C VAL A 39 -1.11 2.04 8.41
N GLY A 40 -2.32 1.84 8.91
CA GLY A 40 -3.51 2.40 8.32
C GLY A 40 -4.56 2.80 9.36
N TRP A 41 -5.62 3.42 8.86
CA TRP A 41 -6.77 3.84 9.62
C TRP A 41 -7.98 3.95 8.70
N VAL A 42 -9.17 3.87 9.28
CA VAL A 42 -10.40 4.22 8.58
C VAL A 42 -10.39 5.73 8.33
N HIS A 43 -10.45 6.12 7.05
CA HIS A 43 -10.37 7.51 6.67
C HIS A 43 -11.61 8.29 7.16
N LEU A 44 -11.43 9.55 7.56
CA LEU A 44 -12.50 10.48 7.98
C LEU A 44 -13.68 10.51 7.00
N GLN A 45 -13.38 10.46 5.70
CA GLN A 45 -14.37 10.52 4.63
C GLN A 45 -14.98 9.16 4.27
N SER A 46 -14.63 8.08 4.99
CA SER A 46 -15.25 6.78 4.76
C SER A 46 -16.71 6.76 5.20
N GLU A 47 -17.56 6.11 4.41
CA GLU A 47 -18.97 5.86 4.74
C GLU A 47 -19.12 4.75 5.80
N VAL A 48 -18.05 3.98 6.01
CA VAL A 48 -17.93 2.92 7.02
C VAL A 48 -16.95 3.39 8.10
N GLN A 49 -17.48 3.72 9.28
CA GLN A 49 -16.69 4.14 10.45
C GLN A 49 -16.68 3.01 11.49
N ASP A 50 -15.97 1.92 11.20
CA ASP A 50 -15.92 0.73 12.05
C ASP A 50 -14.61 0.67 12.88
N PRO A 51 -14.68 0.75 14.23
CA PRO A 51 -13.50 0.65 15.09
C PRO A 51 -12.75 -0.67 14.98
N ALA A 52 -13.43 -1.79 14.68
CA ALA A 52 -12.78 -3.09 14.52
C ALA A 52 -11.88 -3.10 13.29
N ILE A 53 -12.37 -2.56 12.17
CA ILE A 53 -11.57 -2.35 10.95
C ILE A 53 -10.41 -1.40 11.24
N ASN A 54 -10.67 -0.28 11.92
CA ASN A 54 -9.62 0.69 12.26
C ASN A 54 -8.49 0.06 13.10
N ASN A 55 -8.84 -0.76 14.10
CA ASN A 55 -7.86 -1.48 14.92
C ASN A 55 -7.10 -2.55 14.12
N GLN A 56 -7.79 -3.27 13.22
CA GLN A 56 -7.16 -4.25 12.33
C GLN A 56 -6.10 -3.61 11.43
N LEU A 57 -6.31 -2.37 11.00
CA LEU A 57 -5.37 -1.59 10.19
C LEU A 57 -4.26 -0.90 11.00
N GLY A 58 -4.29 -1.02 12.34
CA GLY A 58 -3.25 -0.50 13.24
C GLY A 58 -3.57 0.86 13.85
N ALA A 59 -4.73 1.45 13.55
CA ALA A 59 -5.22 2.69 14.13
C ALA A 59 -4.16 3.81 14.16
N SER A 60 -3.48 4.03 13.04
CA SER A 60 -2.39 5.01 12.89
C SER A 60 -1.18 4.81 13.81
N THR A 61 -1.01 3.62 14.40
CA THR A 61 0.17 3.30 15.23
C THR A 61 1.26 2.65 14.36
N PRO A 62 2.40 3.34 14.14
CA PRO A 62 3.42 2.86 13.21
C PRO A 62 4.14 1.62 13.73
N ASN A 63 4.72 0.84 12.81
CA ASN A 63 5.58 -0.30 13.11
C ASN A 63 4.95 -1.38 14.04
N THR A 64 3.64 -1.58 13.96
CA THR A 64 2.92 -2.62 14.73
C THR A 64 2.37 -3.76 13.88
N ILE A 65 2.13 -3.51 12.58
CA ILE A 65 1.67 -4.52 11.63
C ILE A 65 2.82 -4.88 10.69
N PRO A 66 3.52 -6.01 10.89
CA PRO A 66 4.59 -6.43 10.00
C PRO A 66 4.02 -6.81 8.63
N MET A 67 4.80 -6.50 7.59
CA MET A 67 4.65 -7.07 6.25
C MET A 67 5.68 -8.18 6.03
N TYR A 68 5.50 -8.99 4.99
CA TYR A 68 6.29 -10.21 4.76
C TYR A 68 6.82 -10.29 3.32
N ASP A 69 8.05 -10.79 3.18
CA ASP A 69 8.76 -11.09 1.92
C ASP A 69 9.31 -12.53 2.01
N ASP A 70 8.42 -13.48 2.35
CA ASP A 70 8.75 -14.87 2.70
C ASP A 70 7.88 -15.92 1.97
N GLY A 71 7.12 -15.51 0.96
CA GLY A 71 6.19 -16.34 0.20
C GLY A 71 4.88 -16.62 0.94
N THR A 72 4.55 -15.87 1.99
CA THR A 72 3.33 -16.01 2.79
C THR A 72 2.56 -14.69 2.90
N ASN A 73 1.37 -14.72 3.51
CA ASN A 73 0.56 -13.51 3.78
C ASN A 73 0.21 -12.66 2.54
N GLY A 74 0.17 -13.27 1.36
CA GLY A 74 -0.07 -12.59 0.08
C GLY A 74 1.19 -12.36 -0.76
N ASP A 75 2.37 -12.62 -0.20
CA ASP A 75 3.63 -12.51 -0.92
C ASP A 75 3.78 -13.63 -1.96
N GLU A 76 4.04 -13.26 -3.21
CA GLU A 76 4.13 -14.18 -4.34
C GLU A 76 5.51 -14.82 -4.47
N VAL A 77 6.57 -14.08 -4.14
CA VAL A 77 7.95 -14.49 -4.39
C VAL A 77 8.81 -14.11 -3.21
N ALA A 78 9.14 -15.09 -2.38
CA ALA A 78 10.01 -14.89 -1.23
C ALA A 78 11.38 -14.30 -1.61
N GLY A 79 11.80 -13.26 -0.90
CA GLY A 79 13.11 -12.63 -1.02
C GLY A 79 13.27 -11.73 -2.24
N ASP A 80 12.17 -11.31 -2.88
CA ASP A 80 12.19 -10.37 -4.00
C ASP A 80 12.11 -8.91 -3.55
N ASN A 81 12.04 -8.68 -2.23
CA ASN A 81 11.99 -7.37 -1.58
C ASN A 81 10.71 -6.58 -1.93
N ILE A 82 9.63 -7.29 -2.27
CA ILE A 82 8.25 -6.82 -2.26
C ILE A 82 7.58 -7.36 -1.01
N TRP A 83 7.25 -6.45 -0.11
CA TRP A 83 6.70 -6.81 1.19
C TRP A 83 5.19 -6.74 1.14
N THR A 84 4.50 -7.76 1.65
CA THR A 84 3.04 -7.89 1.53
C THR A 84 2.34 -8.05 2.89
N VAL A 85 1.12 -7.51 3.01
CA VAL A 85 0.18 -7.78 4.09
C VAL A 85 -1.23 -7.93 3.53
N THR A 86 -2.02 -8.80 4.17
CA THR A 86 -3.40 -9.10 3.77
C THR A 86 -4.36 -8.87 4.93
N PHE A 87 -5.53 -8.30 4.62
CA PHE A 87 -6.65 -8.12 5.54
C PHE A 87 -7.92 -8.70 4.93
N ASP A 88 -8.66 -9.50 5.71
CA ASP A 88 -10.04 -9.84 5.36
C ASP A 88 -10.97 -8.80 5.99
N ILE A 89 -11.66 -8.04 5.15
CA ILE A 89 -12.51 -6.91 5.54
C ILE A 89 -13.98 -7.22 5.25
N PRO A 90 -14.92 -6.96 6.17
CA PRO A 90 -16.34 -7.14 5.89
C PRO A 90 -16.83 -6.11 4.88
N ARG A 91 -17.59 -6.56 3.86
CA ARG A 91 -18.30 -5.64 2.96
C ARG A 91 -19.52 -5.10 3.68
N THR A 92 -19.72 -3.79 3.65
CA THR A 92 -20.97 -3.17 4.07
C THR A 92 -21.80 -2.84 2.82
N PRO A 93 -22.97 -3.48 2.61
CA PRO A 93 -23.75 -3.26 1.40
C PRO A 93 -24.06 -1.78 1.15
N GLY A 94 -23.82 -1.31 -0.08
CA GLY A 94 -24.11 0.06 -0.49
C GLY A 94 -23.23 1.13 0.14
N LYS A 95 -22.13 0.77 0.82
CA LYS A 95 -21.18 1.72 1.41
C LYS A 95 -19.76 1.44 0.95
N VAL A 96 -18.98 2.52 0.83
CA VAL A 96 -17.56 2.46 0.47
C VAL A 96 -16.70 2.66 1.71
N LEU A 97 -15.87 1.65 2.00
CA LEU A 97 -14.78 1.79 2.97
C LEU A 97 -13.64 2.57 2.32
N ARG A 98 -13.11 3.56 3.07
CA ARG A 98 -11.95 4.35 2.66
C ARG A 98 -10.89 4.25 3.73
N ILE A 99 -9.65 4.03 3.30
CA ILE A 99 -8.50 3.81 4.17
C ILE A 99 -7.48 4.91 3.89
N GLY A 100 -6.97 5.53 4.96
CA GLY A 100 -5.71 6.25 4.91
C GLY A 100 -4.60 5.33 5.40
N TYR A 101 -3.44 5.34 4.77
CA TYR A 101 -2.35 4.43 5.12
C TYR A 101 -0.95 4.95 4.77
N LYS A 102 0.05 4.24 5.26
CA LYS A 102 1.47 4.40 4.92
C LYS A 102 2.22 3.08 5.08
N TYR A 103 3.42 3.07 4.55
CA TYR A 103 4.46 2.10 4.87
C TYR A 103 5.54 2.70 5.76
N THR A 104 6.13 1.89 6.65
CA THR A 104 7.29 2.27 7.47
C THR A 104 8.39 1.22 7.41
N TRP A 105 9.65 1.68 7.32
CA TRP A 105 10.88 0.88 7.45
C TRP A 105 11.48 1.07 8.84
N GLY A 106 11.19 0.15 9.75
CA GLY A 106 11.46 0.33 11.18
C GLY A 106 11.68 -0.97 11.93
N THR A 107 11.92 -0.85 13.24
CA THR A 107 11.84 -1.99 14.16
C THR A 107 10.44 -2.02 14.77
N PHE A 108 9.98 -3.18 15.24
CA PHE A 108 8.67 -3.30 15.90
C PHE A 108 8.51 -2.25 17.02
N GLY A 109 7.39 -1.52 17.02
CA GLY A 109 7.07 -0.47 17.98
C GLY A 109 7.87 0.84 17.82
N ALA A 110 8.69 0.98 16.78
CA ALA A 110 9.40 2.23 16.51
C ALA A 110 8.43 3.39 16.25
N GLN A 111 8.86 4.59 16.64
CA GLN A 111 8.12 5.83 16.36
C GLN A 111 8.28 6.23 14.89
N TRP A 112 7.41 7.11 14.40
CA TRP A 112 7.37 7.59 13.01
C TRP A 112 8.72 8.10 12.48
N SER A 113 9.42 8.92 13.27
CA SER A 113 10.61 9.65 12.84
C SER A 113 11.73 8.72 12.39
N GLY A 114 12.07 8.79 11.10
CA GLY A 114 13.13 7.97 10.51
C GLY A 114 12.72 6.54 10.15
N SER A 115 11.43 6.20 10.25
CA SER A 115 10.86 4.97 9.69
C SER A 115 9.87 5.22 8.56
N GLU A 116 9.14 6.34 8.56
CA GLU A 116 8.10 6.57 7.56
C GLU A 116 8.64 6.83 6.15
N GLU A 117 7.84 6.45 5.15
CA GLU A 117 8.13 6.72 3.74
C GLU A 117 8.21 8.23 3.42
N TRP A 118 7.44 9.07 4.12
CA TRP A 118 7.56 10.54 4.14
C TRP A 118 6.71 11.16 5.28
N PRO A 119 7.06 12.35 5.80
CA PRO A 119 6.33 13.01 6.88
C PRO A 119 5.02 13.68 6.44
N GLY A 120 4.05 13.75 7.36
CA GLY A 120 2.94 14.72 7.32
C GLY A 120 1.83 14.53 6.26
N ASN A 121 1.79 13.40 5.56
CA ASN A 121 0.82 13.12 4.49
C ASN A 121 0.36 11.64 4.59
N SER A 122 -0.57 11.14 3.79
CA SER A 122 -0.89 9.71 3.74
C SER A 122 -1.19 9.24 2.32
N ARG A 123 -1.18 7.93 2.11
CA ARG A 123 -1.80 7.30 0.94
C ARG A 123 -3.28 7.08 1.20
N ILE A 124 -4.09 7.01 0.14
CA ILE A 124 -5.52 6.73 0.24
C ILE A 124 -5.98 5.59 -0.65
N LEU A 125 -6.92 4.79 -0.13
CA LEU A 125 -7.56 3.68 -0.84
C LEU A 125 -9.08 3.71 -0.64
N GLU A 126 -9.86 3.70 -1.72
CA GLU A 126 -11.25 3.22 -1.71
C GLU A 126 -11.22 1.70 -1.90
N VAL A 127 -11.87 0.99 -0.99
CA VAL A 127 -11.91 -0.48 -1.00
C VAL A 127 -12.99 -0.92 -1.99
N VAL A 128 -12.66 -0.82 -3.27
CA VAL A 128 -13.48 -1.17 -4.44
C VAL A 128 -12.76 -2.25 -5.24
N ASP A 129 -13.48 -3.34 -5.49
CA ASP A 129 -13.03 -4.50 -6.27
C ASP A 129 -13.45 -4.26 -7.73
N ASP A 130 -12.51 -3.72 -8.52
CA ASP A 130 -12.78 -3.20 -9.87
C ASP A 130 -12.94 -4.32 -10.91
N ASN A 131 -12.34 -5.49 -10.66
CA ASN A 131 -12.35 -6.63 -11.57
C ASN A 131 -13.29 -7.77 -11.11
N ALA A 132 -13.96 -7.61 -9.96
CA ALA A 132 -14.91 -8.55 -9.35
C ALA A 132 -14.29 -9.91 -8.95
N ASP A 133 -13.01 -9.96 -8.61
CA ASP A 133 -12.33 -11.18 -8.16
C ASP A 133 -12.38 -11.40 -6.63
N ASN A 134 -13.04 -10.49 -5.89
CA ASN A 134 -13.11 -10.42 -4.43
C ASN A 134 -11.80 -10.06 -3.72
N ILE A 135 -10.86 -9.50 -4.46
CA ILE A 135 -9.61 -8.94 -3.95
C ILE A 135 -9.59 -7.44 -4.27
N VAL A 136 -8.94 -6.67 -3.40
CA VAL A 136 -8.55 -5.29 -3.66
C VAL A 136 -7.06 -5.23 -3.44
N TRP A 137 -6.28 -5.14 -4.50
CA TRP A 137 -4.83 -5.11 -4.40
C TRP A 137 -4.26 -3.72 -4.65
N ARG A 138 -3.57 -3.19 -3.63
CA ARG A 138 -2.68 -2.04 -3.77
C ARG A 138 -1.24 -2.48 -3.83
N ARG A 139 -0.62 -2.26 -4.97
CA ARG A 139 0.82 -2.42 -5.18
C ARG A 139 1.47 -1.07 -5.32
N ASP A 140 2.28 -0.70 -4.35
CA ASP A 140 2.89 0.62 -4.27
C ASP A 140 4.43 0.49 -4.23
N VAL A 141 5.12 1.59 -4.52
CA VAL A 141 6.56 1.72 -4.29
C VAL A 141 6.81 2.55 -3.04
N PHE A 142 7.62 2.04 -2.12
CA PHE A 142 7.96 2.76 -0.89
C PHE A 142 8.67 4.09 -1.21
N GLY A 143 8.20 5.19 -0.61
CA GLY A 143 8.82 6.50 -0.83
C GLY A 143 8.40 7.19 -2.14
N ASP A 144 7.46 6.61 -2.90
CA ASP A 144 6.84 7.29 -4.04
C ASP A 144 6.01 8.49 -3.61
N GLU A 145 6.57 9.70 -3.76
CA GLU A 145 5.86 10.92 -3.43
C GLU A 145 4.90 11.43 -4.53
N ALA A 146 4.83 10.73 -5.68
CA ALA A 146 4.02 11.05 -6.86
C ALA A 146 2.83 10.09 -7.07
N THR A 147 2.42 9.40 -6.00
CA THR A 147 1.37 8.35 -6.00
C THR A 147 0.08 8.84 -5.34
N ASN A 148 -0.79 7.93 -4.89
CA ASN A 148 -2.09 8.13 -4.27
C ASN A 148 -2.10 8.92 -2.93
N LYS A 149 -1.55 10.14 -2.87
CA LYS A 149 -1.42 10.97 -1.65
C LYS A 149 -2.48 12.06 -1.46
N ASP A 150 -2.99 12.20 -0.23
CA ASP A 150 -4.14 13.08 0.11
C ASP A 150 -3.83 14.54 0.47
N ASN A 151 -2.56 14.96 0.58
CA ASN A 151 -2.23 16.37 0.90
C ASN A 151 -1.19 17.02 -0.01
N SER A 152 -0.02 16.40 -0.14
CA SER A 152 1.12 16.92 -0.91
C SER A 152 1.64 15.87 -1.89
N ASN A 153 0.94 15.73 -3.00
CA ASN A 153 1.36 14.90 -4.13
C ASN A 153 2.36 15.65 -5.02
N LEU A 154 3.45 14.99 -5.38
CA LEU A 154 4.49 15.52 -6.29
C LEU A 154 4.34 15.02 -7.73
N ASN A 155 3.21 14.39 -8.08
CA ASN A 155 2.93 13.99 -9.45
C ASN A 155 2.88 15.21 -10.38
N LEU A 156 3.39 15.08 -11.60
CA LEU A 156 3.41 16.17 -12.59
C LEU A 156 2.07 16.35 -13.31
N THR A 157 1.20 15.35 -13.28
CA THR A 157 -0.13 15.39 -13.90
C THR A 157 -1.23 15.88 -12.94
N GLY A 158 -0.90 16.08 -11.66
CA GLY A 158 -1.82 16.61 -10.64
C GLY A 158 -1.15 17.64 -9.73
N ASN A 159 -1.90 18.64 -9.26
CA ASN A 159 -1.38 19.64 -8.33
C ASN A 159 -1.98 19.45 -6.93
N GLY A 160 -1.15 19.07 -5.95
CA GLY A 160 -1.52 19.11 -4.52
C GLY A 160 -2.19 17.84 -4.00
N THR A 161 -3.44 17.95 -3.55
CA THR A 161 -4.23 16.85 -2.98
C THR A 161 -4.94 16.06 -4.07
N ILE A 162 -4.77 14.75 -4.10
CA ILE A 162 -5.66 13.91 -4.91
C ILE A 162 -7.00 13.72 -4.20
N THR A 163 -8.05 13.56 -5.01
CA THR A 163 -9.37 13.17 -4.54
C THR A 163 -9.63 11.69 -4.83
N TRP A 164 -10.71 11.17 -4.26
CA TRP A 164 -11.24 9.82 -4.52
C TRP A 164 -11.52 9.53 -6.01
N THR A 165 -11.71 10.57 -6.82
CA THR A 165 -12.03 10.44 -8.25
C THR A 165 -10.86 10.82 -9.17
N THR A 166 -9.69 11.13 -8.62
CA THR A 166 -8.53 11.58 -9.41
C THR A 166 -7.88 10.37 -10.09
N ASP A 167 -7.76 10.40 -11.42
CA ASP A 167 -6.99 9.44 -12.21
C ASP A 167 -5.73 10.15 -12.73
N LEU A 168 -4.61 10.02 -12.01
CA LEU A 168 -3.38 10.76 -12.31
C LEU A 168 -2.77 10.34 -13.65
N HIS A 169 -2.86 9.06 -13.99
CA HIS A 169 -2.15 8.48 -15.12
C HIS A 169 -3.06 8.15 -16.31
N GLY A 170 -4.36 8.38 -16.18
CA GLY A 170 -5.33 8.12 -17.24
C GLY A 170 -5.57 6.62 -17.44
N CYS A 171 -5.48 5.81 -16.39
CA CYS A 171 -5.62 4.36 -16.49
C CYS A 171 -7.09 3.91 -16.57
N GLY A 172 -8.04 4.82 -16.32
CA GLY A 172 -9.48 4.56 -16.43
C GLY A 172 -10.16 4.23 -15.10
N THR A 173 -9.38 4.10 -14.01
CA THR A 173 -9.87 4.06 -12.63
C THR A 173 -9.19 5.15 -11.80
N PRO A 174 -9.81 5.62 -10.71
CA PRO A 174 -9.15 6.56 -9.82
C PRO A 174 -7.88 5.97 -9.21
N GLU A 175 -6.88 6.82 -8.96
CA GLU A 175 -5.61 6.48 -8.33
C GLU A 175 -5.80 5.91 -6.91
N SER A 176 -6.95 6.21 -6.29
CA SER A 176 -7.35 5.68 -4.99
C SER A 176 -7.99 4.28 -5.05
N HIS A 177 -8.19 3.67 -6.21
CA HIS A 177 -8.68 2.29 -6.35
C HIS A 177 -7.53 1.29 -6.43
N GLU A 178 -7.73 0.06 -6.89
CA GLU A 178 -6.65 -0.90 -7.17
C GLU A 178 -5.61 -0.32 -8.14
N ASN A 179 -4.33 -0.60 -7.91
CA ASN A 179 -3.29 0.04 -8.71
C ASN A 179 -3.21 -0.57 -10.12
N GLN A 180 -3.47 0.25 -11.13
CA GLN A 180 -3.28 -0.08 -12.54
C GLN A 180 -1.99 0.51 -13.11
N TYR A 181 -1.36 1.46 -12.43
CA TYR A 181 -0.16 2.12 -12.88
C TYR A 181 1.10 1.42 -12.36
N ASP A 182 1.94 0.99 -13.29
CA ASP A 182 3.07 0.13 -12.97
C ASP A 182 4.42 0.86 -13.02
N ASN A 183 4.98 1.13 -11.85
CA ASN A 183 6.26 1.83 -11.64
C ASN A 183 7.28 1.02 -10.83
N THR A 184 7.07 -0.29 -10.73
CA THR A 184 7.89 -1.18 -9.90
C THR A 184 9.23 -1.52 -10.55
N ALA A 185 10.13 -2.21 -9.84
CA ALA A 185 11.48 -2.46 -10.36
C ALA A 185 11.46 -3.35 -11.62
N ALA A 186 12.43 -3.12 -12.53
CA ALA A 186 12.50 -3.82 -13.81
C ALA A 186 12.71 -5.34 -13.66
N ALA A 187 13.31 -5.75 -12.54
CA ALA A 187 13.51 -7.16 -12.18
C ALA A 187 12.19 -7.91 -11.92
N VAL A 188 11.09 -7.18 -11.69
CA VAL A 188 9.76 -7.75 -11.40
C VAL A 188 8.85 -7.73 -12.64
N ALA A 189 9.43 -7.68 -13.85
CA ALA A 189 8.72 -7.62 -15.14
C ALA A 189 7.83 -6.39 -15.37
N HIS A 190 7.95 -5.36 -14.54
CA HIS A 190 6.91 -4.36 -14.36
C HIS A 190 7.48 -2.95 -14.04
N ASN A 191 8.48 -2.50 -14.82
CA ASN A 191 8.98 -1.10 -14.76
C ASN A 191 8.67 -0.35 -16.04
N THR A 192 7.38 -0.30 -16.36
CA THR A 192 6.95 0.19 -17.67
C THR A 192 6.45 1.62 -17.65
N CYS A 193 6.11 2.14 -16.47
CA CYS A 193 5.53 3.46 -16.32
C CYS A 193 4.25 3.63 -17.15
N LYS A 194 3.45 2.56 -17.18
CA LYS A 194 2.27 2.43 -18.03
C LYS A 194 1.11 1.87 -17.22
N CYS A 195 -0.07 2.16 -17.70
CA CYS A 195 -1.29 1.51 -17.25
C CYS A 195 -1.31 0.05 -17.71
N HIS A 196 -1.79 -0.82 -16.84
CA HIS A 196 -2.10 -2.22 -17.07
C HIS A 196 -3.50 -2.53 -16.55
N PRO A 197 -4.12 -3.64 -16.98
CA PRO A 197 -5.32 -4.13 -16.32
C PRO A 197 -5.10 -4.32 -14.82
N VAL A 198 -6.17 -4.20 -14.02
CA VAL A 198 -6.12 -4.50 -12.58
C VAL A 198 -5.50 -5.88 -12.38
N PRO A 199 -4.37 -5.98 -11.68
CA PRO A 199 -3.69 -7.25 -11.52
C PRO A 199 -4.46 -8.13 -10.54
N THR A 200 -4.66 -9.40 -10.90
CA THR A 200 -5.14 -10.42 -9.96
C THR A 200 -3.92 -11.10 -9.35
N PRO A 201 -3.69 -10.97 -8.02
CA PRO A 201 -2.56 -11.62 -7.37
C PRO A 201 -2.74 -13.14 -7.41
N LYS A 202 -1.67 -13.85 -7.77
CA LYS A 202 -1.64 -15.31 -7.93
C LYS A 202 -1.45 -16.03 -6.60
N ALA A 203 -0.86 -15.38 -5.60
CA ALA A 203 -0.53 -15.98 -4.31
C ALA A 203 -1.19 -15.26 -3.12
N VAL A 204 -2.52 -15.10 -3.14
CA VAL A 204 -3.28 -14.73 -1.92
C VAL A 204 -3.51 -15.94 -1.00
N GLY A 205 -2.50 -16.81 -0.86
CA GLY A 205 -2.57 -18.08 -0.13
C GLY A 205 -3.23 -17.93 1.26
N PRO A 206 -3.73 -19.02 1.87
CA PRO A 206 -4.32 -18.94 3.20
C PRO A 206 -3.35 -18.23 4.16
N ILE A 207 -3.86 -17.30 4.97
CA ILE A 207 -3.10 -16.63 6.02
C ILE A 207 -2.65 -17.74 6.99
N ASN A 208 -1.48 -18.33 6.77
CA ASN A 208 -0.87 -19.28 7.68
C ASN A 208 -0.25 -18.48 8.84
N ARG A 209 -1.08 -17.80 9.63
CA ARG A 209 -0.64 -17.45 10.99
C ARG A 209 -0.61 -18.75 11.77
N ALA A 210 0.58 -19.33 11.96
CA ALA A 210 0.78 -20.24 13.07
C ALA A 210 0.31 -19.51 14.33
N CYS A 211 -0.68 -20.05 15.03
CA CYS A 211 -1.13 -19.49 16.30
C CYS A 211 0.08 -19.47 17.24
N THR A 212 0.68 -18.30 17.48
CA THR A 212 1.52 -18.11 18.65
C THR A 212 0.57 -17.96 19.83
N THR A 213 0.26 -19.08 20.48
CA THR A 213 -0.35 -19.07 21.81
C THR A 213 0.53 -18.23 22.75
N PRO A 214 -0.07 -17.36 23.58
CA PRO A 214 0.66 -16.71 24.68
C PRO A 214 1.17 -17.75 25.69
#